data_AF-A0A7V2STD2-F1
#
_entry.id   AF-A0A7V2STD2-F1
#
_cell.length_a   1.000
_cell.length_b   1.000
_cell.length_c   1.000
_cell.angle_alpha   90.00
_cell.angle_beta   90.00
_cell.angle_gamma   90.00
#
_symmetry.space_group_name_H-M   'P 1'
#
loop_
_entity.id
_entity.type
_entity.pdbx_description
1 polymer ?
#
loop_
_entity_poly.entity_id
_entity_poly.type
_entity_poly.pdbx_seq_one_letter_code
_entity_poly.pdbx_strand_id
1 'polypeptide(L)'
;PQHTQRGVHAHKKLEQLIIAVSGSFDITIDDGENRNTIRMDDPSKGLYICPMIWREIDNFSEDAVLMVLASTLYDSEDYIHDYDAFIKYKNTASK
;
A
#
# COMPACT_ATOMS: atom_id res chain seq x y z
N PRO A 1 -14.72 -4.42 11.13
CA PRO A 1 -15.38 -3.13 10.80
C PRO A 1 -15.40 -2.91 9.27
N GLN A 2 -16.59 -2.97 8.66
CA GLN A 2 -16.81 -3.00 7.21
C GLN A 2 -16.48 -1.70 6.45
N HIS A 3 -15.93 -0.67 7.12
CA HIS A 3 -15.64 0.65 6.52
C HIS A 3 -14.32 1.27 6.98
N THR A 4 -13.31 0.48 7.34
CA THR A 4 -12.01 1.04 7.71
C THR A 4 -11.08 1.09 6.51
N GLN A 5 -10.94 2.27 5.89
CA GLN A 5 -9.84 2.56 4.98
C GLN A 5 -8.54 2.67 5.77
N ARG A 6 -7.50 1.96 5.34
CA ARG A 6 -6.17 1.96 5.95
C ARG A 6 -5.11 2.15 4.87
N GLY A 7 -3.90 2.50 5.29
CA GLY A 7 -2.75 2.46 4.39
C GLY A 7 -2.65 3.61 3.38
N VAL A 8 -3.49 4.65 3.51
CA VAL A 8 -3.55 5.82 2.61
C VAL A 8 -2.27 6.66 2.69
N HIS A 9 -1.25 6.27 1.94
CA HIS A 9 0.05 6.95 1.84
C HIS A 9 0.95 6.26 0.81
N ALA A 10 2.03 6.93 0.46
CA ALA A 10 3.20 6.34 -0.20
C ALA A 10 4.42 6.32 0.75
N HIS A 11 5.45 5.58 0.33
CA HIS A 11 6.76 5.54 0.97
C HIS A 11 7.84 6.03 0.00
N LYS A 12 8.83 6.78 0.50
CA LYS A 12 9.94 7.28 -0.35
C LYS A 12 10.94 6.17 -0.65
N LYS A 13 11.21 5.28 0.30
CA LYS A 13 12.24 4.23 0.21
C LYS A 13 11.77 2.84 0.60
N LEU A 14 10.78 2.71 1.48
CA LEU A 14 10.36 1.42 1.98
C LEU A 14 9.83 0.52 0.85
N GLU A 15 10.27 -0.72 0.85
CA GLU A 15 9.72 -1.81 0.05
C GLU A 15 8.89 -2.72 0.94
N GLN A 16 7.77 -3.22 0.42
CA GLN A 16 6.84 -4.04 1.18
C GLN A 16 6.37 -5.27 0.41
N LEU A 17 6.14 -6.35 1.12
CA LEU A 17 5.37 -7.50 0.63
C LEU A 17 4.12 -7.65 1.49
N ILE A 18 2.94 -7.47 0.89
CA ILE A 18 1.65 -7.56 1.57
C ILE A 18 1.01 -8.91 1.25
N ILE A 19 0.57 -9.62 2.28
CA ILE A 19 -0.04 -10.96 2.18
C ILE A 19 -1.34 -10.99 2.98
N ALA A 20 -2.40 -11.54 2.39
CA ALA A 20 -3.63 -11.90 3.11
C ALA A 20 -3.44 -13.29 3.73
N VAL A 21 -3.04 -13.33 5.01
CA VAL A 21 -2.77 -14.61 5.72
C VAL A 21 -4.08 -15.33 6.08
N SER A 22 -5.16 -14.58 6.26
CA SER A 22 -6.52 -15.07 6.46
C SER A 22 -7.50 -14.04 5.91
N GLY A 23 -8.71 -14.50 5.54
CA GLY A 23 -9.76 -13.66 4.99
C GLY A 23 -9.34 -12.96 3.69
N SER A 24 -9.88 -11.76 3.47
CA SER A 24 -9.61 -10.98 2.25
C SER A 24 -9.73 -9.48 2.45
N PHE A 25 -9.12 -8.72 1.55
CA PHE A 25 -9.23 -7.25 1.45
C PHE A 25 -8.81 -6.79 0.05
N ASP A 26 -9.08 -5.54 -0.27
CA ASP A 26 -8.70 -4.94 -1.55
C ASP A 26 -7.55 -3.95 -1.33
N ILE A 27 -6.56 -3.96 -2.21
CA ILE A 27 -5.50 -2.94 -2.25
C ILE A 27 -5.65 -2.17 -3.56
N THR A 28 -5.93 -0.88 -3.45
CA THR A 28 -5.77 0.05 -4.57
C THR A 28 -4.36 0.60 -4.56
N ILE A 29 -3.64 0.46 -5.66
CA ILE A 29 -2.31 1.02 -5.88
C ILE A 29 -2.37 2.09 -6.97
N ASP A 30 -1.54 3.10 -6.78
CA ASP A 30 -1.45 4.27 -7.64
C ASP A 30 0.03 4.66 -7.73
N ASP A 31 0.65 4.32 -8.85
CA ASP A 31 1.79 5.08 -9.33
C ASP A 31 1.14 6.34 -9.91
N GLY A 32 1.45 7.59 -9.57
CA GLY A 32 0.67 8.80 -9.97
C GLY A 32 0.13 9.03 -11.42
N GLU A 33 0.25 8.09 -12.35
CA GLU A 33 -0.38 8.03 -13.66
C GLU A 33 -1.45 6.91 -13.78
N ASN A 34 -1.20 5.73 -13.20
CA ASN A 34 -2.07 4.56 -13.31
C ASN A 34 -2.57 4.10 -11.94
N ARG A 35 -3.87 3.79 -11.88
CA ARG A 35 -4.52 3.27 -10.67
C ARG A 35 -5.14 1.90 -10.94
N ASN A 36 -4.84 0.94 -10.07
CA ASN A 36 -5.37 -0.42 -10.16
C ASN A 36 -5.78 -0.94 -8.77
N THR A 37 -6.83 -1.74 -8.72
CA THR A 37 -7.28 -2.40 -7.48
C THR A 37 -7.07 -3.91 -7.60
N ILE A 38 -6.45 -4.50 -6.58
CA ILE A 38 -6.14 -5.93 -6.50
C ILE A 38 -6.84 -6.53 -5.29
N ARG A 39 -7.60 -7.61 -5.52
CA ARG A 39 -8.16 -8.45 -4.47
C ARG A 39 -7.06 -9.33 -3.86
N MET A 40 -6.92 -9.29 -2.54
CA MET A 40 -6.02 -10.16 -1.78
C MET A 40 -6.86 -11.17 -1.00
N ASP A 41 -6.89 -12.43 -1.44
CA ASP A 41 -7.70 -13.51 -0.86
C ASP A 41 -7.02 -14.89 -0.88
N ASP A 42 -5.73 -14.93 -1.23
CA ASP A 42 -4.94 -16.15 -1.37
C ASP A 42 -3.63 -16.02 -0.57
N PRO A 43 -3.46 -16.78 0.52
CA PRO A 43 -2.28 -16.66 1.38
C PRO A 43 -0.98 -17.14 0.71
N SER A 44 -1.06 -17.82 -0.45
CA SER A 44 0.12 -18.20 -1.24
C SER A 44 0.63 -17.08 -2.15
N LYS A 45 -0.12 -15.97 -2.26
CA LYS A 45 0.23 -14.81 -3.09
C LYS A 45 0.54 -13.61 -2.22
N GLY A 46 1.59 -12.88 -2.61
CA GLY A 46 1.94 -11.60 -2.02
C GLY A 46 1.96 -10.51 -3.08
N LEU A 47 1.52 -9.31 -2.70
CA LEU A 47 1.66 -8.11 -3.51
C LEU A 47 2.92 -7.38 -3.07
N TYR A 48 3.92 -7.32 -3.96
CA TYR A 48 5.09 -6.50 -3.75
C TYR A 48 4.78 -5.05 -4.09
N ILE A 49 5.08 -4.15 -3.16
CA ILE A 49 4.95 -2.70 -3.29
C ILE A 49 6.36 -2.12 -3.24
N CYS A 50 6.83 -1.65 -4.39
CA CYS A 50 8.06 -0.87 -4.48
C CYS A 50 7.85 0.56 -3.94
N PRO A 51 8.93 1.32 -3.69
CA PRO A 51 8.81 2.70 -3.24
C PRO A 51 8.06 3.55 -4.26
N MET A 52 7.51 4.67 -3.80
CA MET A 52 6.77 5.63 -4.64
C MET A 52 5.51 5.06 -5.31
N ILE A 53 4.87 4.11 -4.63
CA ILE A 53 3.49 3.69 -4.91
C ILE A 53 2.60 4.21 -3.78
N TRP A 54 1.60 5.01 -4.15
CA TRP A 54 0.49 5.34 -3.26
C TRP A 54 -0.42 4.13 -3.15
N ARG A 55 -0.91 3.83 -1.95
CA ARG A 55 -1.83 2.71 -1.74
C ARG A 55 -2.93 3.03 -0.79
N GLU A 56 -4.03 2.30 -0.91
CA GLU A 56 -5.20 2.34 -0.05
C GLU A 56 -5.69 0.90 0.14
N ILE A 57 -6.04 0.52 1.37
CA ILE A 57 -6.48 -0.83 1.71
C ILE A 57 -7.85 -0.76 2.38
N ASP A 58 -8.82 -1.45 1.83
CA ASP A 58 -10.20 -1.47 2.30
C ASP A 58 -10.90 -2.82 2.05
N ASN A 59 -12.23 -2.83 2.16
CA ASN A 59 -13.09 -4.00 1.89
C ASN A 59 -12.65 -5.30 2.61
N PHE A 60 -12.23 -5.16 3.87
CA PHE A 60 -11.82 -6.27 4.72
C PHE A 60 -12.99 -7.22 5.02
N SER A 61 -12.79 -8.52 4.84
CA SER A 61 -13.66 -9.55 5.43
C SER A 61 -13.54 -9.56 6.95
N GLU A 62 -14.51 -10.19 7.63
CA GLU A 62 -14.55 -10.22 9.10
C GLU A 62 -13.36 -10.95 9.73
N ASP A 63 -12.82 -11.95 9.02
CA ASP A 63 -11.70 -12.81 9.40
C ASP A 63 -10.35 -12.37 8.80
N ALA A 64 -10.29 -11.16 8.24
CA ALA A 64 -9.11 -10.67 7.53
C ALA A 64 -7.90 -10.47 8.44
N VAL A 65 -6.78 -11.10 8.07
CA VAL A 65 -5.45 -10.90 8.69
C VAL A 65 -4.47 -10.48 7.60
N LEU A 66 -4.06 -9.22 7.65
CA LEU A 66 -3.08 -8.64 6.74
C LEU A 66 -1.69 -8.67 7.38
N MET A 67 -0.73 -9.29 6.69
CA MET A 67 0.68 -9.29 7.06
C MET A 67 1.49 -8.42 6.09
N VAL A 68 2.40 -7.62 6.62
CA VAL A 68 3.35 -6.83 5.83
C VAL A 68 4.77 -7.19 6.24
N LEU A 69 5.58 -7.63 5.28
CA LEU A 69 7.04 -7.69 5.44
C LEU A 69 7.62 -6.38 4.90
N ALA A 70 8.49 -5.75 5.69
CA ALA A 70 9.07 -4.44 5.40
C ALA A 70 10.59 -4.56 5.24
N SER A 71 11.17 -3.90 4.23
CA SER A 71 12.62 -3.93 4.00
C SER A 71 13.43 -3.16 5.04
N THR A 72 12.81 -2.22 5.76
CA THR A 72 13.44 -1.40 6.80
C THR A 72 12.60 -1.32 8.07
N LEU A 73 13.22 -0.83 9.15
CA LEU A 73 12.50 -0.44 10.36
C LEU A 73 11.60 0.78 10.07
N TYR A 74 10.64 1.00 10.98
CA TYR A 74 9.75 2.15 10.93
C TYR A 74 10.54 3.47 10.95
N ASP A 75 10.21 4.36 10.01
CA ASP A 75 10.72 5.72 9.91
C ASP A 75 9.55 6.64 9.52
N SER A 76 9.19 7.59 10.38
CA SER A 76 8.08 8.52 10.11
C SER A 76 8.36 9.44 8.93
N GLU A 77 9.63 9.76 8.67
CA GLU A 77 10.04 10.69 7.61
C GLU A 77 9.94 10.04 6.21
N ASP A 78 9.83 8.72 6.14
CA ASP A 78 9.68 7.98 4.89
C ASP A 78 8.25 8.06 4.31
N TYR A 79 7.27 8.45 5.13
CA TYR A 79 5.87 8.51 4.73
C TYR A 79 5.55 9.76 3.90
N ILE A 80 4.64 9.61 2.95
CA ILE A 80 3.96 10.71 2.24
C ILE A 80 2.45 10.50 2.40
N HIS A 81 1.83 11.29 3.28
CA HIS A 81 0.42 11.16 3.65
C HIS A 81 -0.54 12.02 2.81
N ASP A 82 -0.02 12.95 2.02
CA ASP A 82 -0.80 13.85 1.17
C ASP A 82 -0.60 13.48 -0.31
N TYR A 83 -1.69 13.33 -1.04
CA TYR A 83 -1.64 12.84 -2.42
C TYR A 83 -1.00 13.87 -3.36
N ASP A 84 -1.28 15.16 -3.18
CA ASP A 84 -0.65 16.21 -3.98
C ASP A 84 0.87 16.29 -3.73
N ALA A 85 1.29 16.08 -2.48
CA ALA A 85 2.71 15.95 -2.13
C ALA A 85 3.34 14.71 -2.78
N PHE A 86 2.63 13.58 -2.84
CA PHE A 86 3.09 12.38 -3.54
C PHE A 86 3.31 12.64 -5.04
N ILE A 87 2.35 13.25 -5.73
CA ILE A 87 2.48 13.61 -7.15
C ILE A 87 3.64 14.58 -7.38
N LYS A 88 3.78 15.62 -6.55
CA LYS A 88 4.90 16.57 -6.63
C LYS A 88 6.25 15.89 -6.40
N TYR A 89 6.35 15.02 -5.39
CA TYR A 89 7.58 14.30 -5.08
C TYR A 89 7.97 13.37 -6.25
N LYS A 90 7.03 12.58 -6.77
CA LYS A 90 7.26 11.68 -7.92
C LYS A 90 7.75 12.45 -9.15
N ASN A 91 7.11 13.56 -9.49
CA ASN A 91 7.51 14.38 -10.65
C ASN A 91 8.88 15.07 -10.50
N THR A 92 9.33 15.28 -9.25
CA THR A 92 10.64 15.87 -8.98
C THR A 92 11.74 14.80 -9.00
N ALA A 93 11.46 13.59 -8.52
CA ALA A 93 12.41 12.48 -8.51
C ALA A 93 12.60 11.82 -9.89
N SER A 94 11.62 11.94 -10.80
CA SER A 94 11.70 11.46 -12.19
C SER A 94 12.45 12.41 -13.14
N LYS A 95 12.97 13.54 -12.64
CA LYS A 95 13.87 14.46 -13.37
C LYS A 95 15.32 14.22 -12.96
#